data_AF-A0A957MYN9-F1
#
_entry.id   AF-A0A957MYN9-F1
#
_cell.length_a   1.000
_cell.length_b   1.000
_cell.length_c   1.000
_cell.angle_alpha   90.00
_cell.angle_beta   90.00
_cell.angle_gamma   90.00
#
_symmetry.space_group_name_H-M   'P 1'
#
loop_
_entity.id
_entity.type
_entity.pdbx_description
1 polymer ?
#
loop_
_entity_poly.entity_id
_entity_poly.type
_entity_poly.pdbx_seq_one_letter_code
_entity_poly.pdbx_strand_id
1 'polypeptide(L)'
;MKSETKRSTVRLVISLLLVGALLAGVPGASRAQDVEPAQGDGYALFLPAIVGGAGHSYAAFFPENLAVASPLDLHYDGPVSASATAGDWVSGYAIATAEIHGVMTGATAIADVFDAGGLLALGNDASCYGPTLRYRNHPDDGGADPTIRELPHGDLGLWQETDTAGEACAAAQVNARLGGAEKQSQASLNLMAALLAAADDAGIALPTAGGTVDVTAEMNAAGIPDVLFSAATITYDATAGTWTYYAEFTYTDPADGSTHDMVVSLEYTPDATAPESRYTGVMYFRANDDQEWGNCPASGGGGGGGGGATARPVTVNGSLAFNRLGGSELRIQQRSGAYCGHDVDARHVGVVDPTLNWGDNYASFTANFDPANMAGDYAYAWQAGVHDRASRVLNLGVNNHSPLDGEAYFGYGARVQDDSDGVLVADGIYCNWAAPGSSGGMQAYAQRQFVTFNTGTGHFYMPAGGSDMRYAPTNSCQYDGTDSFWYDRDLDGTVNETTDDLAVTPTSANPFDLMAAVETDGDGTPTIAEAIAARGYDEPVAP
;
A
#
# COMPACT_ATOMS: atom_id res chain seq x y z
N MET A 1 39.37 -18.56 44.73
CA MET A 1 40.16 -19.44 43.84
C MET A 1 39.30 -19.69 42.60
N LYS A 2 39.76 -19.33 41.39
CA LYS A 2 40.36 -20.24 40.37
C LYS A 2 39.52 -21.50 40.09
N SER A 3 39.19 -21.87 38.85
CA SER A 3 39.33 -21.18 37.53
C SER A 3 38.52 -21.93 36.44
N GLU A 4 38.49 -21.39 35.22
CA GLU A 4 37.95 -22.02 33.99
C GLU A 4 38.37 -23.49 33.76
N THR A 5 37.66 -24.20 32.88
CA THR A 5 38.23 -25.27 32.04
C THR A 5 37.64 -25.19 30.62
N LYS A 6 38.41 -25.59 29.60
CA LYS A 6 38.21 -25.22 28.18
C LYS A 6 38.73 -26.35 27.27
N ARG A 7 38.19 -26.45 26.03
CA ARG A 7 38.59 -27.36 24.92
C ARG A 7 38.20 -28.85 25.12
N SER A 8 37.87 -29.70 24.13
CA SER A 8 37.82 -29.69 22.64
C SER A 8 38.77 -30.74 21.99
N THR A 9 38.32 -31.26 20.83
CA THR A 9 39.11 -31.89 19.73
C THR A 9 39.25 -33.42 19.73
N VAL A 10 38.86 -34.08 18.63
CA VAL A 10 39.58 -35.22 17.99
C VAL A 10 38.94 -35.59 16.62
N ARG A 11 39.73 -35.45 15.53
CA ARG A 11 40.05 -36.37 14.37
C ARG A 11 38.90 -37.16 13.66
N LEU A 12 39.01 -37.76 12.45
CA LEU A 12 40.08 -38.04 11.42
C LEU A 12 39.33 -38.15 10.04
N VAL A 13 39.79 -38.56 8.83
CA VAL A 13 40.95 -39.25 8.19
C VAL A 13 41.12 -38.72 6.74
N ILE A 14 42.17 -39.13 6.00
CA ILE A 14 42.35 -38.95 4.53
C ILE A 14 42.76 -40.30 3.90
N SER A 15 42.33 -40.63 2.67
CA SER A 15 43.05 -41.57 1.78
C SER A 15 42.62 -41.46 0.30
N LEU A 16 43.45 -41.96 -0.62
CA LEU A 16 43.39 -41.74 -2.08
C LEU A 16 43.82 -43.02 -2.85
N LEU A 17 43.27 -43.30 -4.05
CA LEU A 17 43.79 -44.30 -5.00
C LEU A 17 43.34 -44.04 -6.46
N LEU A 18 43.80 -44.84 -7.43
CA LEU A 18 44.06 -44.39 -8.82
C LEU A 18 43.84 -45.49 -9.91
N VAL A 19 43.99 -45.13 -11.20
CA VAL A 19 44.00 -45.96 -12.45
C VAL A 19 42.61 -46.34 -13.02
N GLY A 20 42.30 -46.30 -14.34
CA GLY A 20 42.98 -45.67 -15.50
C GLY A 20 42.80 -46.40 -16.87
N ALA A 21 42.83 -45.63 -17.99
CA ALA A 21 43.20 -46.03 -19.38
C ALA A 21 42.27 -47.01 -20.19
N LEU A 22 42.15 -47.04 -21.54
CA LEU A 22 42.70 -46.26 -22.68
C LEU A 22 41.91 -46.53 -24.02
N LEU A 23 42.11 -45.69 -25.07
CA LEU A 23 41.89 -45.92 -26.54
C LEU A 23 40.43 -46.06 -27.08
N ALA A 24 40.08 -45.66 -28.33
CA ALA A 24 40.71 -44.78 -29.34
C ALA A 24 39.72 -44.37 -30.47
N GLY A 25 39.95 -43.22 -31.16
CA GLY A 25 39.26 -42.85 -32.42
C GLY A 25 39.39 -41.36 -32.82
N VAL A 26 40.04 -41.07 -33.95
CA VAL A 26 40.35 -39.73 -34.54
C VAL A 26 40.52 -39.97 -36.07
N PRO A 27 40.20 -39.09 -37.08
CA PRO A 27 40.18 -37.60 -37.06
C PRO A 27 39.02 -36.90 -37.83
N GLY A 28 39.03 -35.55 -37.90
CA GLY A 28 38.39 -34.79 -39.00
C GLY A 28 37.89 -33.38 -38.64
N ALA A 29 38.55 -32.33 -39.13
CA ALA A 29 38.18 -30.93 -38.86
C ALA A 29 36.98 -30.41 -39.68
N SER A 30 36.27 -29.38 -39.19
CA SER A 30 36.26 -28.03 -39.82
C SER A 30 35.32 -27.04 -39.09
N ARG A 31 35.04 -25.87 -39.71
CA ARG A 31 34.51 -24.63 -39.12
C ARG A 31 33.02 -24.67 -38.75
N ALA A 32 32.68 -23.75 -37.85
CA ALA A 32 31.33 -23.31 -37.49
C ALA A 32 30.39 -23.00 -38.68
N GLN A 33 29.10 -23.25 -38.48
CA GLN A 33 28.08 -22.20 -38.35
C GLN A 33 26.86 -22.70 -37.56
N ASP A 34 26.18 -21.74 -36.91
CA ASP A 34 24.78 -21.61 -36.49
C ASP A 34 23.82 -22.83 -36.65
N VAL A 35 23.11 -23.16 -35.56
CA VAL A 35 21.65 -23.48 -35.50
C VAL A 35 21.28 -23.93 -34.06
N GLU A 36 20.25 -23.30 -33.49
CA GLU A 36 19.52 -23.71 -32.25
C GLU A 36 18.60 -24.92 -32.53
N PRO A 37 18.10 -25.71 -31.54
CA PRO A 37 17.33 -25.18 -30.41
C PRO A 37 17.32 -26.01 -29.09
N ALA A 38 16.43 -25.60 -28.19
CA ALA A 38 15.68 -26.39 -27.19
C ALA A 38 16.25 -26.53 -25.76
N GLN A 39 15.71 -25.67 -24.88
CA GLN A 39 15.10 -25.93 -23.55
C GLN A 39 15.69 -26.98 -22.57
N GLY A 40 15.74 -26.54 -21.31
CA GLY A 40 15.41 -27.36 -20.14
C GLY A 40 16.54 -27.55 -19.12
N ASP A 41 16.36 -27.38 -17.81
CA ASP A 41 15.24 -26.79 -17.05
C ASP A 41 15.80 -26.18 -15.74
N GLY A 42 15.10 -25.21 -15.16
CA GLY A 42 15.47 -24.60 -13.88
C GLY A 42 14.27 -23.99 -13.17
N TYR A 43 13.97 -24.49 -11.96
CA TYR A 43 12.85 -23.99 -11.15
C TYR A 43 13.21 -22.64 -10.53
N ALA A 44 12.52 -21.59 -10.95
CA ALA A 44 12.48 -20.28 -10.31
C ALA A 44 11.03 -19.96 -9.92
N LEU A 45 10.84 -18.99 -9.03
CA LEU A 45 9.54 -18.33 -8.90
C LEU A 45 9.32 -17.51 -10.18
N PHE A 46 8.38 -17.94 -11.01
CA PHE A 46 8.10 -17.31 -12.30
C PHE A 46 7.31 -16.02 -12.09
N LEU A 47 8.03 -14.90 -12.01
CA LEU A 47 7.57 -13.72 -12.72
C LEU A 47 7.71 -14.03 -14.22
N PRO A 48 6.62 -14.12 -15.00
CA PRO A 48 6.73 -14.26 -16.44
C PRO A 48 7.32 -12.97 -17.02
N ALA A 49 8.63 -12.97 -17.26
CA ALA A 49 9.25 -11.95 -18.10
C ALA A 49 8.55 -12.00 -19.48
N ILE A 50 7.74 -10.98 -19.79
CA ILE A 50 6.91 -10.92 -20.99
C ILE A 50 7.78 -10.61 -22.22
N VAL A 51 8.63 -11.56 -22.58
CA VAL A 51 9.58 -11.50 -23.70
C VAL A 51 8.84 -11.81 -25.02
N GLY A 52 7.92 -10.92 -25.39
CA GLY A 52 7.37 -10.81 -26.75
C GLY A 52 6.82 -12.09 -27.38
N GLY A 53 6.32 -13.03 -26.57
CA GLY A 53 5.64 -14.22 -27.06
C GLY A 53 4.34 -13.83 -27.77
N ALA A 54 4.01 -14.50 -28.88
CA ALA A 54 2.77 -14.27 -29.62
C ALA A 54 1.56 -14.93 -28.93
N GLY A 55 1.38 -14.65 -27.64
CA GLY A 55 0.16 -14.96 -26.90
C GLY A 55 -0.99 -14.05 -27.32
N HIS A 56 -2.21 -14.42 -26.96
CA HIS A 56 -3.36 -13.54 -27.10
C HIS A 56 -3.35 -12.53 -25.94
N SER A 57 -3.43 -11.23 -26.24
CA SER A 57 -3.72 -10.22 -25.22
C SER A 57 -5.16 -10.40 -24.73
N TYR A 58 -5.33 -10.41 -23.41
CA TYR A 58 -6.63 -10.47 -22.74
C TYR A 58 -7.27 -9.08 -22.61
N ALA A 59 -6.57 -8.00 -22.98
CA ALA A 59 -7.03 -6.61 -22.88
C ALA A 59 -8.37 -6.33 -23.56
N ALA A 60 -8.75 -7.14 -24.56
CA ALA A 60 -10.07 -7.04 -25.21
C ALA A 60 -11.26 -7.37 -24.28
N PHE A 61 -11.01 -7.92 -23.08
CA PHE A 61 -12.04 -8.29 -22.10
C PHE A 61 -11.63 -8.17 -20.62
N PHE A 62 -10.34 -8.04 -20.28
CA PHE A 62 -9.84 -7.85 -18.91
C PHE A 62 -8.86 -6.66 -18.82
N PRO A 63 -8.76 -5.90 -17.71
CA PRO A 63 -7.77 -4.82 -17.55
C PRO A 63 -6.34 -5.37 -17.40
N GLU A 64 -5.70 -5.76 -18.51
CA GLU A 64 -4.27 -6.08 -18.51
C GLU A 64 -3.42 -4.88 -18.07
N ASN A 65 -2.33 -5.17 -17.35
CA ASN A 65 -1.41 -4.16 -16.82
C ASN A 65 -2.08 -3.13 -15.89
N LEU A 66 -3.10 -3.55 -15.10
CA LEU A 66 -3.69 -2.82 -13.96
C LEU A 66 -3.28 -3.50 -12.65
N ALA A 67 -2.82 -2.72 -11.68
CA ALA A 67 -2.65 -3.13 -10.28
C ALA A 67 -2.74 -1.88 -9.37
N VAL A 68 -2.75 -2.08 -8.06
CA VAL A 68 -2.45 -1.04 -7.07
C VAL A 68 -1.18 -1.46 -6.34
N ALA A 69 -0.20 -0.57 -6.30
CA ALA A 69 1.09 -0.78 -5.65
C ALA A 69 1.71 0.57 -5.27
N SER A 70 2.45 0.60 -4.18
CA SER A 70 3.33 1.70 -3.84
C SER A 70 4.37 1.92 -4.94
N PRO A 71 4.62 3.16 -5.37
CA PRO A 71 5.76 3.47 -6.24
C PRO A 71 7.11 3.34 -5.50
N LEU A 72 7.09 3.17 -4.18
CA LEU A 72 8.26 3.01 -3.30
C LEU A 72 8.45 1.56 -2.81
N ASP A 73 7.71 0.60 -3.39
CA ASP A 73 7.95 -0.84 -3.19
C ASP A 73 8.71 -1.42 -4.41
N LEU A 74 9.98 -1.80 -4.17
CA LEU A 74 10.89 -2.32 -5.20
C LEU A 74 11.56 -3.62 -4.70
N HIS A 75 11.53 -4.66 -5.53
CA HIS A 75 12.01 -6.01 -5.24
C HIS A 75 13.22 -6.36 -6.10
N TYR A 76 14.16 -7.15 -5.56
CA TYR A 76 15.35 -7.57 -6.29
C TYR A 76 15.10 -8.88 -7.04
N ASP A 77 14.95 -8.81 -8.37
CA ASP A 77 14.96 -10.01 -9.20
C ASP A 77 16.40 -10.52 -9.35
N GLY A 78 16.63 -11.73 -8.84
CA GLY A 78 17.98 -12.27 -8.67
C GLY A 78 18.60 -12.76 -9.98
N PRO A 79 19.94 -12.70 -10.14
CA PRO A 79 20.61 -13.20 -11.33
C PRO A 79 20.33 -14.70 -11.54
N VAL A 80 19.49 -15.03 -12.52
CA VAL A 80 18.90 -16.37 -12.79
C VAL A 80 19.93 -17.45 -13.19
N SER A 81 21.23 -17.16 -13.17
CA SER A 81 22.29 -18.14 -13.38
C SER A 81 23.60 -17.71 -12.73
N ALA A 82 24.48 -18.68 -12.44
CA ALA A 82 25.85 -18.43 -11.95
C ALA A 82 26.78 -17.72 -12.96
N SER A 83 26.27 -17.29 -14.11
CA SER A 83 26.95 -16.46 -15.11
C SER A 83 26.29 -15.09 -15.35
N ALA A 84 25.13 -14.82 -14.75
CA ALA A 84 24.52 -13.49 -14.76
C ALA A 84 25.15 -12.64 -13.64
N THR A 85 25.66 -11.46 -13.99
CA THR A 85 26.51 -10.64 -13.11
C THR A 85 25.79 -9.50 -12.37
N ALA A 86 24.49 -9.34 -12.60
CA ALA A 86 23.59 -8.46 -11.85
C ALA A 86 22.18 -9.05 -11.90
N GLY A 87 21.43 -8.90 -10.81
CA GLY A 87 19.98 -8.84 -10.83
C GLY A 87 19.53 -7.40 -11.09
N ASP A 88 18.22 -7.17 -11.20
CA ASP A 88 17.65 -5.83 -11.37
C ASP A 88 16.54 -5.57 -10.34
N TRP A 89 16.14 -4.30 -10.19
CA TRP A 89 15.08 -3.91 -9.27
C TRP A 89 13.75 -3.70 -10.00
N VAL A 90 12.72 -4.41 -9.57
CA VAL A 90 11.40 -4.50 -10.20
C VAL A 90 10.35 -3.94 -9.24
N SER A 91 9.40 -3.13 -9.72
CA SER A 91 8.37 -2.56 -8.85
C SER A 91 7.33 -3.58 -8.41
N GLY A 92 6.75 -3.39 -7.23
CA GLY A 92 5.58 -4.15 -6.76
C GLY A 92 4.44 -4.13 -7.77
N TYR A 93 4.28 -3.03 -8.52
CA TYR A 93 3.35 -2.91 -9.64
C TYR A 93 3.60 -3.94 -10.77
N ALA A 94 4.85 -4.08 -11.21
CA ALA A 94 5.23 -5.02 -12.25
C ALA A 94 5.13 -6.48 -11.77
N ILE A 95 5.30 -6.73 -10.47
CA ILE A 95 5.07 -8.03 -9.83
C ILE A 95 3.57 -8.36 -9.79
N ALA A 96 2.75 -7.45 -9.25
CA ALA A 96 1.30 -7.62 -9.13
C ALA A 96 0.63 -7.88 -10.50
N THR A 97 0.98 -7.08 -11.51
CA THR A 97 0.45 -7.23 -12.88
C THR A 97 0.93 -8.53 -13.55
N ALA A 98 2.16 -8.98 -13.31
CA ALA A 98 2.66 -10.25 -13.81
C ALA A 98 2.01 -11.46 -13.13
N GLU A 99 1.68 -11.38 -11.84
CA GLU A 99 0.93 -12.41 -11.11
C GLU A 99 -0.52 -12.54 -11.63
N ILE A 100 -1.23 -11.42 -11.81
CA ILE A 100 -2.60 -11.39 -12.39
C ILE A 100 -2.60 -12.03 -13.79
N HIS A 101 -1.60 -11.71 -14.62
CA HIS A 101 -1.44 -12.34 -15.94
C HIS A 101 -1.09 -13.83 -15.83
N GLY A 102 -0.30 -14.23 -14.83
CA GLY A 102 0.00 -15.63 -14.52
C GLY A 102 -1.26 -16.43 -14.16
N VAL A 103 -2.15 -15.87 -13.34
CA VAL A 103 -3.47 -16.46 -13.02
C VAL A 103 -4.31 -16.58 -14.29
N MET A 104 -4.46 -15.50 -15.04
CA MET A 104 -5.31 -15.43 -16.25
C MET A 104 -4.86 -16.36 -17.39
N THR A 105 -3.59 -16.77 -17.40
CA THR A 105 -3.01 -17.71 -18.37
C THR A 105 -2.89 -19.15 -17.84
N GLY A 106 -3.34 -19.43 -16.61
CA GLY A 106 -3.19 -20.74 -15.95
C GLY A 106 -1.74 -21.11 -15.59
N ALA A 107 -0.79 -20.17 -15.69
CA ALA A 107 0.60 -20.34 -15.29
C ALA A 107 0.78 -20.29 -13.75
N THR A 108 -0.11 -19.58 -13.06
CA THR A 108 -0.21 -19.50 -11.59
C THR A 108 -1.56 -20.05 -11.15
N ALA A 109 -1.59 -21.02 -10.24
CA ALA A 109 -2.84 -21.53 -9.71
C ALA A 109 -3.47 -20.53 -8.73
N ILE A 110 -4.76 -20.22 -8.89
CA ILE A 110 -5.44 -19.23 -8.03
C ILE A 110 -5.39 -19.59 -6.53
N ALA A 111 -5.37 -20.89 -6.20
CA ALA A 111 -5.25 -21.39 -4.84
C ALA A 111 -3.90 -21.09 -4.17
N ASP A 112 -2.87 -20.69 -4.93
CA ASP A 112 -1.56 -20.29 -4.40
C ASP A 112 -1.45 -18.76 -4.13
N VAL A 113 -2.35 -17.93 -4.69
CA VAL A 113 -2.23 -16.45 -4.69
C VAL A 113 -3.49 -15.65 -4.32
N PHE A 114 -4.65 -16.30 -4.14
CA PHE A 114 -5.86 -15.62 -3.66
C PHE A 114 -5.94 -15.64 -2.12
N ASP A 115 -5.54 -14.53 -1.50
CA ASP A 115 -5.78 -14.24 -0.08
C ASP A 115 -7.15 -13.57 0.10
N ALA A 116 -8.18 -14.35 0.43
CA ALA A 116 -9.51 -13.83 0.73
C ALA A 116 -9.52 -12.91 1.97
N GLY A 117 -8.68 -13.19 2.96
CA GLY A 117 -8.46 -12.32 4.13
C GLY A 117 -7.85 -10.96 3.73
N GLY A 118 -7.20 -10.89 2.58
CA GLY A 118 -6.71 -9.66 1.94
C GLY A 118 -7.80 -8.61 1.71
N LEU A 119 -9.08 -9.00 1.58
CA LEU A 119 -10.21 -8.07 1.48
C LEU A 119 -10.55 -7.36 2.80
N LEU A 120 -10.12 -7.93 3.94
CA LEU A 120 -10.24 -7.33 5.27
C LEU A 120 -8.97 -6.58 5.71
N ALA A 121 -7.92 -6.58 4.88
CA ALA A 121 -6.64 -5.97 5.22
C ALA A 121 -6.74 -4.44 5.39
N LEU A 122 -6.04 -3.91 6.40
CA LEU A 122 -5.91 -2.48 6.67
C LEU A 122 -4.43 -2.04 6.49
N GLY A 123 -4.23 -0.77 6.15
CA GLY A 123 -2.90 -0.15 6.12
C GLY A 123 -2.34 0.06 7.53
N ASN A 124 -1.07 -0.23 7.73
CA ASN A 124 -0.37 -0.16 9.02
C ASN A 124 0.51 1.10 9.12
N ASP A 125 1.13 1.32 10.28
CA ASP A 125 2.11 2.38 10.50
C ASP A 125 3.55 1.83 10.51
N ALA A 126 4.49 2.59 9.95
CA ALA A 126 5.91 2.35 10.05
C ALA A 126 6.44 2.69 11.46
N SER A 127 7.51 2.01 11.89
CA SER A 127 8.08 2.15 13.24
C SER A 127 8.61 3.56 13.59
N CYS A 128 8.85 4.39 12.57
CA CYS A 128 9.29 5.78 12.67
C CYS A 128 8.13 6.81 12.68
N TYR A 129 6.90 6.37 12.40
CA TYR A 129 5.71 7.23 12.27
C TYR A 129 4.89 7.25 13.56
N GLY A 130 4.46 8.45 13.94
CA GLY A 130 3.47 8.72 14.98
C GLY A 130 3.70 7.98 16.30
N PRO A 131 4.91 7.91 16.87
CA PRO A 131 5.20 7.06 18.03
C PRO A 131 4.38 7.46 19.26
N THR A 132 4.15 6.50 20.17
CA THR A 132 3.59 6.76 21.50
C THR A 132 4.58 7.60 22.32
N LEU A 133 4.47 8.92 22.25
CA LEU A 133 5.45 9.85 22.81
C LEU A 133 5.19 10.10 24.30
N ARG A 134 6.18 9.82 25.15
CA ARG A 134 6.12 10.18 26.57
C ARG A 134 6.39 11.67 26.76
N TYR A 135 5.70 12.28 27.73
CA TYR A 135 5.90 13.67 28.12
C TYR A 135 5.53 13.91 29.58
N ARG A 136 5.91 15.07 30.12
CA ARG A 136 5.39 15.66 31.38
C ARG A 136 5.47 17.18 31.33
N ASN A 137 4.80 17.87 32.24
CA ASN A 137 4.80 19.34 32.36
C ASN A 137 4.44 20.04 31.03
N HIS A 138 3.37 19.57 30.36
CA HIS A 138 2.99 20.08 29.04
C HIS A 138 2.63 21.59 29.10
N PRO A 139 3.20 22.46 28.25
CA PRO A 139 3.05 23.90 28.40
C PRO A 139 1.62 24.38 28.14
N ASP A 140 0.90 23.72 27.23
CA ASP A 140 -0.49 24.05 26.90
C ASP A 140 -1.48 23.72 28.04
N ASP A 141 -1.08 22.89 29.01
CA ASP A 141 -1.81 22.59 30.26
C ASP A 141 -1.11 23.20 31.49
N GLY A 142 -0.48 24.35 31.31
CA GLY A 142 0.10 25.16 32.38
C GLY A 142 1.43 24.67 32.95
N GLY A 143 2.09 23.70 32.30
CA GLY A 143 3.50 23.37 32.55
C GLY A 143 3.83 22.72 33.90
N ALA A 144 2.83 22.22 34.64
CA ALA A 144 2.95 21.97 36.07
C ALA A 144 2.65 20.53 36.56
N ASP A 145 2.28 19.60 35.68
CA ASP A 145 2.11 18.17 36.04
C ASP A 145 3.37 17.34 35.78
N PRO A 146 4.12 16.93 36.81
CA PRO A 146 5.36 16.16 36.64
C PRO A 146 5.14 14.67 36.36
N THR A 147 3.89 14.18 36.30
CA THR A 147 3.63 12.79 35.93
C THR A 147 3.97 12.53 34.48
N ILE A 148 4.67 11.43 34.21
CA ILE A 148 4.89 10.97 32.84
C ILE A 148 3.57 10.44 32.31
N ARG A 149 3.16 10.99 31.17
CA ARG A 149 1.97 10.64 30.38
C ARG A 149 2.43 10.30 28.97
N GLU A 150 1.55 9.69 28.19
CA GLU A 150 1.81 9.27 26.81
C GLU A 150 0.82 9.97 25.86
N LEU A 151 1.32 10.46 24.72
CA LEU A 151 0.50 10.80 23.57
C LEU A 151 0.19 9.51 22.79
N PRO A 152 -1.02 9.35 22.23
CA PRO A 152 -1.38 8.16 21.49
C PRO A 152 -0.58 8.03 20.18
N HIS A 153 -0.49 6.79 19.70
CA HIS A 153 0.12 6.48 18.41
C HIS A 153 -0.68 7.08 17.25
N GLY A 154 0.03 7.40 16.15
CA GLY A 154 -0.54 7.83 14.87
C GLY A 154 -0.72 9.34 14.68
N ASP A 155 -0.59 10.15 15.73
CA ASP A 155 -0.93 11.58 15.72
C ASP A 155 0.24 12.53 15.41
N LEU A 156 1.49 12.07 15.53
CA LEU A 156 2.68 12.93 15.45
C LEU A 156 3.34 13.03 14.06
N GLY A 157 2.82 12.31 13.06
CA GLY A 157 3.41 12.29 11.72
C GLY A 157 4.75 11.55 11.64
N LEU A 158 5.58 11.87 10.65
CA LEU A 158 6.94 11.37 10.50
C LEU A 158 7.80 11.86 11.68
N TRP A 159 8.23 10.99 12.59
CA TRP A 159 8.94 11.42 13.82
C TRP A 159 10.44 11.13 13.80
N GLN A 160 10.81 9.94 13.32
CA GLN A 160 12.21 9.59 13.03
C GLN A 160 12.47 9.68 11.52
N GLU A 161 13.69 10.04 11.12
CA GLU A 161 14.03 10.21 9.70
C GLU A 161 14.08 8.87 8.94
N THR A 162 14.37 7.77 9.64
CA THR A 162 14.38 6.41 9.09
C THR A 162 13.60 5.45 9.98
N ASP A 163 13.09 4.38 9.38
CA ASP A 163 12.55 3.23 10.09
C ASP A 163 13.66 2.35 10.72
N THR A 164 13.22 1.29 11.39
CA THR A 164 14.02 0.18 11.94
C THR A 164 14.87 -0.64 10.95
N ALA A 165 14.50 -0.75 9.67
CA ALA A 165 15.30 -1.37 8.61
C ALA A 165 16.35 -0.40 8.03
N GLY A 166 16.11 0.91 8.16
CA GLY A 166 16.95 2.00 7.63
C GLY A 166 16.38 2.64 6.36
N GLU A 167 15.12 2.39 6.05
CA GLU A 167 14.39 3.08 4.98
C GLU A 167 13.94 4.48 5.44
N ALA A 168 13.90 5.45 4.52
CA ALA A 168 13.37 6.78 4.77
C ALA A 168 11.92 6.68 5.27
N CYS A 169 11.62 7.34 6.39
CA CYS A 169 10.36 7.13 7.10
C CYS A 169 9.11 7.35 6.24
N ALA A 170 9.12 8.33 5.34
CA ALA A 170 8.00 8.57 4.44
C ALA A 170 7.80 7.44 3.42
N ALA A 171 8.87 6.81 2.93
CA ALA A 171 8.77 5.63 2.07
C ALA A 171 8.20 4.43 2.85
N ALA A 172 8.76 4.15 4.03
CA ALA A 172 8.27 3.09 4.90
C ALA A 172 6.79 3.28 5.29
N GLN A 173 6.36 4.52 5.56
CA GLN A 173 4.97 4.84 5.91
C GLN A 173 4.02 4.74 4.71
N VAL A 174 4.43 5.18 3.52
CA VAL A 174 3.63 5.01 2.28
C VAL A 174 3.48 3.51 1.97
N ASN A 175 4.56 2.73 2.04
CA ASN A 175 4.54 1.28 1.88
C ASN A 175 3.62 0.61 2.91
N ALA A 176 3.75 0.94 4.21
CA ALA A 176 2.93 0.36 5.28
C ALA A 176 1.44 0.70 5.15
N ARG A 177 1.10 1.91 4.69
CA ARG A 177 -0.29 2.36 4.51
C ARG A 177 -0.94 1.84 3.22
N LEU A 178 -0.18 1.72 2.13
CA LEU A 178 -0.68 1.16 0.88
C LEU A 178 -0.83 -0.37 0.92
N GLY A 179 -0.03 -1.08 1.72
CA GLY A 179 -0.12 -2.55 1.85
C GLY A 179 -1.50 -3.13 2.21
N GLY A 180 -2.43 -2.33 2.75
CA GLY A 180 -3.84 -2.71 2.88
C GLY A 180 -4.62 -2.58 1.56
N ALA A 181 -4.46 -1.46 0.86
CA ALA A 181 -5.09 -1.19 -0.43
C ALA A 181 -4.60 -2.17 -1.52
N GLU A 182 -3.29 -2.43 -1.55
CA GLU A 182 -2.62 -3.41 -2.41
C GLU A 182 -3.28 -4.79 -2.29
N LYS A 183 -3.34 -5.36 -1.07
CA LYS A 183 -3.97 -6.66 -0.81
C LYS A 183 -5.43 -6.73 -1.22
N GLN A 184 -6.23 -5.72 -0.84
CA GLN A 184 -7.64 -5.61 -1.23
C GLN A 184 -7.80 -5.65 -2.76
N SER A 185 -6.94 -4.94 -3.50
CA SER A 185 -6.99 -4.88 -4.96
C SER A 185 -6.45 -6.15 -5.62
N GLN A 186 -5.34 -6.72 -5.13
CA GLN A 186 -4.67 -7.86 -5.72
C GLN A 186 -5.50 -9.13 -5.56
N ALA A 187 -6.06 -9.35 -4.36
CA ALA A 187 -7.00 -10.44 -4.12
C ALA A 187 -8.23 -10.33 -5.05
N SER A 188 -8.78 -9.12 -5.19
CA SER A 188 -9.92 -8.88 -6.09
C SER A 188 -9.57 -9.12 -7.56
N LEU A 189 -8.46 -8.57 -8.07
CA LEU A 189 -8.04 -8.70 -9.47
C LEU A 189 -7.63 -10.14 -9.81
N ASN A 190 -6.90 -10.84 -8.92
CA ASN A 190 -6.60 -12.26 -9.05
C ASN A 190 -7.89 -13.10 -9.14
N LEU A 191 -8.90 -12.81 -8.30
CA LEU A 191 -10.17 -13.52 -8.34
C LEU A 191 -10.95 -13.29 -9.64
N MET A 192 -11.00 -12.05 -10.13
CA MET A 192 -11.68 -11.75 -11.41
C MET A 192 -10.94 -12.36 -12.61
N ALA A 193 -9.60 -12.39 -12.58
CA ALA A 193 -8.77 -13.09 -13.56
C ALA A 193 -8.97 -14.61 -13.53
N ALA A 194 -9.14 -15.19 -12.34
CA ALA A 194 -9.40 -16.61 -12.17
C ALA A 194 -10.74 -17.06 -12.78
N LEU A 195 -11.75 -16.18 -12.89
CA LEU A 195 -12.99 -16.52 -13.58
C LEU A 195 -12.75 -16.82 -15.07
N LEU A 196 -11.79 -16.13 -15.70
CA LEU A 196 -11.39 -16.39 -17.09
C LEU A 196 -10.62 -17.70 -17.23
N ALA A 197 -9.66 -17.95 -16.33
CA ALA A 197 -8.89 -19.20 -16.31
C ALA A 197 -9.81 -20.41 -16.10
N ALA A 198 -10.74 -20.33 -15.13
CA ALA A 198 -11.74 -21.37 -14.86
C ALA A 198 -12.67 -21.64 -16.05
N ALA A 199 -13.00 -20.61 -16.85
CA ALA A 199 -13.75 -20.78 -18.08
C ALA A 199 -12.94 -21.51 -19.17
N ASP A 200 -11.68 -21.12 -19.39
CA ASP A 200 -10.83 -21.72 -20.44
C ASP A 200 -10.43 -23.17 -20.12
N ASP A 201 -10.02 -23.46 -18.87
CA ASP A 201 -9.71 -24.82 -18.38
C ASP A 201 -10.90 -25.78 -18.53
N ALA A 202 -12.12 -25.28 -18.32
CA ALA A 202 -13.35 -26.05 -18.50
C ALA A 202 -13.82 -26.11 -19.98
N GLY A 203 -13.18 -25.38 -20.90
CA GLY A 203 -13.57 -25.26 -22.30
C GLY A 203 -14.88 -24.49 -22.51
N ILE A 204 -15.25 -23.62 -21.57
CA ILE A 204 -16.46 -22.82 -21.58
C ILE A 204 -16.20 -21.52 -22.34
N ALA A 205 -16.92 -21.30 -23.43
CA ALA A 205 -16.77 -20.09 -24.23
C ALA A 205 -17.27 -18.84 -23.47
N LEU A 206 -16.48 -17.76 -23.51
CA LEU A 206 -16.83 -16.44 -22.98
C LEU A 206 -18.18 -15.92 -23.54
N PRO A 207 -18.92 -15.10 -22.77
CA PRO A 207 -20.25 -14.64 -23.15
C PRO A 207 -20.25 -13.87 -24.46
N THR A 208 -21.18 -14.23 -25.35
CA THR A 208 -21.51 -13.42 -26.53
C THR A 208 -22.37 -12.21 -26.12
N ALA A 209 -22.49 -11.23 -27.03
CA ALA A 209 -23.22 -9.97 -26.83
C ALA A 209 -24.57 -10.11 -26.08
N GLY A 210 -24.66 -9.54 -24.87
CA GLY A 210 -25.85 -9.58 -24.01
C GLY A 210 -26.03 -10.89 -23.24
N GLY A 211 -24.99 -11.72 -23.14
CA GLY A 211 -24.99 -13.00 -22.44
C GLY A 211 -24.21 -12.97 -21.12
N THR A 212 -24.47 -13.99 -20.31
CA THR A 212 -23.78 -14.30 -19.05
C THR A 212 -23.35 -15.77 -19.08
N VAL A 213 -22.19 -16.06 -18.51
CA VAL A 213 -21.70 -17.42 -18.20
C VAL A 213 -21.55 -17.56 -16.68
N ASP A 214 -21.79 -18.77 -16.19
CA ASP A 214 -21.63 -19.18 -14.79
C ASP A 214 -20.44 -20.15 -14.72
N VAL A 215 -19.51 -19.90 -13.81
CA VAL A 215 -18.30 -20.70 -13.54
C VAL A 215 -18.20 -21.10 -12.06
N THR A 216 -19.33 -21.09 -11.33
CA THR A 216 -19.38 -21.35 -9.88
C THR A 216 -18.93 -22.77 -9.53
N ALA A 217 -19.19 -23.76 -10.40
CA ALA A 217 -18.76 -25.14 -10.14
C ALA A 217 -17.24 -25.30 -10.36
N GLU A 218 -16.70 -24.59 -11.33
CA GLU A 218 -15.31 -24.58 -11.77
C GLU A 218 -14.43 -23.85 -10.74
N MET A 219 -14.87 -22.70 -10.24
CA MET A 219 -14.21 -21.97 -9.15
C MET A 219 -14.17 -22.77 -7.84
N ASN A 220 -15.25 -23.50 -7.51
CA ASN A 220 -15.24 -24.43 -6.38
C ASN A 220 -14.37 -25.68 -6.64
N ALA A 221 -14.18 -26.09 -7.90
CA ALA A 221 -13.29 -27.19 -8.28
C ALA A 221 -11.81 -26.81 -8.29
N ALA A 222 -11.48 -25.51 -8.38
CA ALA A 222 -10.11 -24.99 -8.28
C ALA A 222 -9.48 -25.22 -6.88
N GLY A 223 -10.29 -25.54 -5.85
CA GLY A 223 -9.80 -25.99 -4.55
C GLY A 223 -9.14 -24.91 -3.70
N ILE A 224 -9.56 -23.65 -3.87
CA ILE A 224 -9.13 -22.51 -3.05
C ILE A 224 -9.36 -22.82 -1.55
N PRO A 225 -8.36 -22.68 -0.67
CA PRO A 225 -8.51 -22.93 0.76
C PRO A 225 -9.58 -22.03 1.40
N ASP A 226 -10.36 -22.62 2.31
CA ASP A 226 -11.28 -21.94 3.23
C ASP A 226 -12.34 -20.99 2.60
N VAL A 227 -12.56 -21.12 1.28
CA VAL A 227 -13.51 -20.34 0.46
C VAL A 227 -14.56 -21.27 -0.18
N LEU A 228 -15.82 -20.85 -0.18
CA LEU A 228 -16.93 -21.52 -0.85
C LEU A 228 -17.73 -20.54 -1.70
N PHE A 229 -17.70 -20.69 -3.03
CA PHE A 229 -18.45 -19.82 -3.95
C PHE A 229 -19.93 -20.21 -4.01
N SER A 230 -20.80 -19.23 -3.78
CA SER A 230 -22.24 -19.32 -4.02
C SER A 230 -22.63 -18.84 -5.42
N ALA A 231 -21.86 -17.92 -6.00
CA ALA A 231 -21.93 -17.52 -7.39
C ALA A 231 -20.55 -17.06 -7.92
N ALA A 232 -20.25 -17.35 -9.19
CA ALA A 232 -19.15 -16.78 -9.95
C ALA A 232 -19.56 -16.67 -11.43
N THR A 233 -19.55 -15.47 -12.01
CA THR A 233 -20.10 -15.22 -13.35
C THR A 233 -19.30 -14.17 -14.14
N ILE A 234 -19.40 -14.27 -15.48
CA ILE A 234 -18.88 -13.27 -16.41
C ILE A 234 -20.02 -12.87 -17.36
N THR A 235 -20.22 -11.57 -17.57
CA THR A 235 -21.26 -10.99 -18.44
C THR A 235 -20.64 -10.00 -19.42
N TYR A 236 -21.22 -9.86 -20.62
CA TYR A 236 -20.79 -8.86 -21.60
C TYR A 236 -21.98 -8.10 -22.20
N ASP A 237 -22.13 -6.81 -21.88
CA ASP A 237 -23.07 -5.93 -22.58
C ASP A 237 -22.40 -5.26 -23.78
N ALA A 238 -22.71 -5.75 -24.98
CA ALA A 238 -22.28 -5.15 -26.24
C ALA A 238 -22.94 -3.79 -26.56
N THR A 239 -23.87 -3.31 -25.75
CA THR A 239 -24.47 -1.97 -25.87
C THR A 239 -23.56 -0.91 -25.26
N ALA A 240 -23.05 -1.16 -24.04
CA ALA A 240 -22.04 -0.33 -23.39
C ALA A 240 -20.61 -0.64 -23.86
N GLY A 241 -20.35 -1.87 -24.33
CA GLY A 241 -19.00 -2.40 -24.57
C GLY A 241 -18.35 -2.95 -23.30
N THR A 242 -19.12 -3.13 -22.23
CA THR A 242 -18.64 -3.40 -20.87
C THR A 242 -18.71 -4.90 -20.54
N TRP A 243 -17.61 -5.40 -19.98
CA TRP A 243 -17.52 -6.71 -19.33
C TRP A 243 -17.80 -6.54 -17.84
N THR A 244 -18.56 -7.45 -17.26
CA THR A 244 -18.83 -7.50 -15.82
C THR A 244 -18.45 -8.86 -15.27
N TYR A 245 -17.52 -8.88 -14.33
CA TYR A 245 -17.14 -10.04 -13.54
C TYR A 245 -17.79 -9.93 -12.16
N TYR A 246 -18.26 -11.04 -11.60
CA TYR A 246 -18.91 -11.08 -10.28
C TYR A 246 -18.62 -12.41 -9.59
N ALA A 247 -18.23 -12.35 -8.32
CA ALA A 247 -18.11 -13.51 -7.43
C ALA A 247 -18.71 -13.21 -6.05
N GLU A 248 -19.39 -14.18 -5.47
CA GLU A 248 -19.99 -14.15 -4.15
C GLU A 248 -19.66 -15.47 -3.43
N PHE A 249 -19.10 -15.36 -2.23
CA PHE A 249 -18.52 -16.49 -1.51
C PHE A 249 -18.50 -16.25 -0.01
N THR A 250 -18.53 -17.34 0.76
CA THR A 250 -18.20 -17.32 2.19
C THR A 250 -16.73 -17.70 2.35
N TYR A 251 -15.96 -16.86 3.04
CA TYR A 251 -14.62 -17.15 3.54
C TYR A 251 -14.70 -17.58 5.01
N THR A 252 -13.83 -18.51 5.44
CA THR A 252 -13.66 -18.90 6.85
C THR A 252 -12.25 -18.54 7.29
N ASP A 253 -12.06 -17.71 8.32
CA ASP A 253 -10.72 -17.38 8.79
C ASP A 253 -10.09 -18.61 9.50
N PRO A 254 -8.96 -19.18 9.01
CA PRO A 254 -8.31 -20.32 9.64
C PRO A 254 -7.63 -20.00 10.98
N ALA A 255 -7.53 -18.73 11.38
CA ALA A 255 -6.96 -18.29 12.67
C ALA A 255 -7.92 -18.49 13.85
N ASP A 256 -9.23 -18.26 13.67
CA ASP A 256 -10.24 -18.38 14.74
C ASP A 256 -11.52 -19.16 14.38
N GLY A 257 -11.78 -19.41 13.08
CA GLY A 257 -12.96 -20.10 12.59
C GLY A 257 -14.21 -19.22 12.42
N SER A 258 -14.05 -17.90 12.42
CA SER A 258 -15.09 -16.95 12.00
C SER A 258 -15.41 -17.08 10.50
N THR A 259 -16.58 -16.57 10.08
CA THR A 259 -17.07 -16.69 8.70
C THR A 259 -17.50 -15.34 8.15
N HIS A 260 -16.98 -14.99 6.99
CA HIS A 260 -17.17 -13.71 6.32
C HIS A 260 -17.86 -13.93 4.98
N ASP A 261 -19.09 -13.43 4.82
CA ASP A 261 -19.73 -13.37 3.50
C ASP A 261 -19.15 -12.20 2.71
N MET A 262 -18.67 -12.50 1.49
CA MET A 262 -17.89 -11.61 0.65
C MET A 262 -18.46 -11.55 -0.78
N VAL A 263 -18.37 -10.37 -1.39
CA VAL A 263 -18.67 -10.14 -2.82
C VAL A 263 -17.52 -9.38 -3.44
N VAL A 264 -17.10 -9.77 -4.64
CA VAL A 264 -16.16 -9.04 -5.49
C VAL A 264 -16.79 -8.87 -6.87
N SER A 265 -16.62 -7.70 -7.47
CA SER A 265 -17.12 -7.36 -8.80
C SER A 265 -16.16 -6.44 -9.55
N LEU A 266 -16.14 -6.54 -10.87
CA LEU A 266 -15.33 -5.70 -11.76
C LEU A 266 -16.13 -5.38 -13.03
N GLU A 267 -16.40 -4.10 -13.25
CA GLU A 267 -16.88 -3.57 -14.52
C GLU A 267 -15.69 -3.02 -15.31
N TYR A 268 -15.55 -3.47 -16.57
CA TYR A 268 -14.40 -3.15 -17.43
C TYR A 268 -14.86 -2.78 -18.85
N THR A 269 -14.44 -1.62 -19.33
CA THR A 269 -14.74 -1.13 -20.69
C THR A 269 -13.44 -0.81 -21.44
N PRO A 270 -13.00 -1.70 -22.37
CA PRO A 270 -11.82 -1.46 -23.20
C PRO A 270 -12.08 -0.46 -24.33
N ASP A 271 -11.04 0.26 -24.75
CA ASP A 271 -11.09 0.98 -26.03
C ASP A 271 -11.14 -0.01 -27.21
N ALA A 272 -12.04 0.22 -28.16
CA ALA A 272 -12.27 -0.67 -29.29
C ALA A 272 -11.12 -0.74 -30.33
N THR A 273 -10.04 0.02 -30.13
CA THR A 273 -8.90 0.13 -31.07
C THR A 273 -7.53 -0.01 -30.42
N ALA A 274 -7.38 0.29 -29.12
CA ALA A 274 -6.12 0.25 -28.39
C ALA A 274 -6.26 -0.33 -26.96
N PRO A 275 -6.95 -1.47 -26.76
CA PRO A 275 -7.37 -1.97 -25.45
C PRO A 275 -6.21 -2.17 -24.47
N GLU A 276 -5.04 -2.60 -24.95
CA GLU A 276 -3.80 -2.80 -24.15
C GLU A 276 -3.32 -1.51 -23.43
N SER A 277 -3.78 -0.34 -23.88
CA SER A 277 -3.29 0.98 -23.43
C SER A 277 -4.39 2.01 -23.15
N ARG A 278 -5.67 1.64 -23.35
CA ARG A 278 -6.82 2.51 -23.17
C ARG A 278 -8.02 1.70 -22.66
N TYR A 279 -8.45 1.99 -21.44
CA TYR A 279 -9.62 1.37 -20.81
C TYR A 279 -10.09 2.18 -19.62
N THR A 280 -11.33 1.95 -19.18
CA THR A 280 -11.85 2.44 -17.91
C THR A 280 -12.72 1.39 -17.23
N GLY A 281 -12.91 1.51 -15.92
CA GLY A 281 -13.75 0.60 -15.17
C GLY A 281 -13.80 0.92 -13.68
N VAL A 282 -14.57 0.12 -12.97
CA VAL A 282 -14.62 0.13 -11.51
C VAL A 282 -14.69 -1.29 -10.98
N MET A 283 -13.80 -1.59 -10.06
CA MET A 283 -13.82 -2.79 -9.24
C MET A 283 -14.44 -2.43 -7.89
N TYR A 284 -15.24 -3.31 -7.32
CA TYR A 284 -15.84 -3.15 -6.00
C TYR A 284 -15.86 -4.48 -5.25
N PHE A 285 -15.49 -4.44 -3.99
CA PHE A 285 -15.65 -5.55 -3.06
C PHE A 285 -16.41 -5.12 -1.80
N ARG A 286 -17.02 -6.09 -1.15
CA ARG A 286 -17.51 -5.98 0.23
C ARG A 286 -17.24 -7.27 1.00
N ALA A 287 -16.95 -7.15 2.30
CA ALA A 287 -16.76 -8.26 3.21
C ALA A 287 -17.47 -7.96 4.55
N ASN A 288 -18.31 -8.88 5.01
CA ASN A 288 -18.95 -8.79 6.33
C ASN A 288 -17.98 -9.22 7.44
N ASP A 289 -17.97 -8.49 8.56
CA ASP A 289 -17.09 -8.67 9.72
C ASP A 289 -17.85 -8.30 11.02
N ASP A 290 -17.37 -8.73 12.19
CA ASP A 290 -18.07 -8.59 13.49
C ASP A 290 -17.11 -8.09 14.59
N GLN A 291 -16.96 -6.78 14.69
CA GLN A 291 -15.88 -6.16 15.48
C GLN A 291 -16.25 -5.96 16.96
N GLU A 292 -15.31 -6.17 17.89
CA GLU A 292 -15.51 -5.84 19.31
C GLU A 292 -15.30 -4.34 19.64
N TRP A 293 -14.72 -3.58 18.70
CA TRP A 293 -14.24 -2.21 18.87
C TRP A 293 -14.85 -1.24 17.83
N GLY A 294 -14.32 -0.02 17.74
CA GLY A 294 -14.77 0.98 16.76
C GLY A 294 -16.01 1.77 17.17
N ASN A 295 -16.56 2.53 16.22
CA ASN A 295 -17.65 3.47 16.37
C ASN A 295 -19.02 2.87 15.98
N CYS A 296 -19.06 1.80 15.18
CA CYS A 296 -20.32 1.17 14.75
C CYS A 296 -21.17 0.59 15.89
N PRO A 297 -22.52 0.70 15.87
CA PRO A 297 -23.38 0.23 16.96
C PRO A 297 -23.30 -1.28 17.21
N ALA A 298 -23.26 -1.68 18.49
CA ALA A 298 -23.26 -3.08 18.89
C ALA A 298 -24.59 -3.79 18.61
N SER A 299 -24.49 -5.07 18.22
CA SER A 299 -25.64 -5.95 18.06
C SER A 299 -26.50 -6.00 19.33
N GLY A 300 -27.83 -5.98 19.14
CA GLY A 300 -28.80 -5.94 20.25
C GLY A 300 -29.23 -4.55 20.73
N GLY A 301 -28.72 -3.45 20.15
CA GLY A 301 -29.30 -2.10 20.31
C GLY A 301 -28.96 -1.40 21.64
N GLY A 302 -27.89 -1.83 22.32
CA GLY A 302 -27.38 -1.21 23.53
C GLY A 302 -26.61 0.09 23.24
N GLY A 303 -27.32 1.20 23.00
CA GLY A 303 -26.70 2.52 22.81
C GLY A 303 -26.03 3.05 24.09
N GLY A 304 -24.77 2.69 24.32
CA GLY A 304 -23.97 3.18 25.44
C GLY A 304 -22.48 2.86 25.29
N GLY A 305 -21.64 3.90 25.28
CA GLY A 305 -20.19 3.75 25.22
C GLY A 305 -19.63 3.09 26.48
N GLY A 306 -19.13 1.86 26.34
CA GLY A 306 -18.46 1.11 27.39
C GLY A 306 -18.03 -0.27 26.87
N GLY A 307 -16.78 -0.67 27.10
CA GLY A 307 -16.20 -1.89 26.55
C GLY A 307 -16.81 -3.16 27.14
N GLY A 308 -17.83 -3.70 26.48
CA GLY A 308 -18.30 -5.07 26.63
C GLY A 308 -18.12 -5.82 25.31
N ALA A 309 -17.78 -7.11 25.39
CA ALA A 309 -17.60 -7.99 24.23
C ALA A 309 -18.96 -8.31 23.59
N THR A 310 -19.44 -7.39 22.75
CA THR A 310 -20.65 -7.52 21.93
C THR A 310 -20.29 -7.11 20.51
N ALA A 311 -20.31 -8.07 19.60
CA ALA A 311 -19.96 -7.88 18.20
C ALA A 311 -20.78 -6.74 17.56
N ARG A 312 -20.08 -5.91 16.79
CA ARG A 312 -20.61 -4.80 16.01
C ARG A 312 -20.53 -5.24 14.56
N PRO A 313 -21.66 -5.58 13.92
CA PRO A 313 -21.65 -6.01 12.53
C PRO A 313 -21.20 -4.84 11.67
N VAL A 314 -20.22 -5.08 10.81
CA VAL A 314 -19.73 -4.12 9.81
C VAL A 314 -19.57 -4.79 8.46
N THR A 315 -19.71 -4.02 7.38
CA THR A 315 -19.28 -4.41 6.05
C THR A 315 -18.09 -3.53 5.67
N VAL A 316 -16.90 -4.12 5.60
CA VAL A 316 -15.75 -3.50 4.96
C VAL A 316 -16.09 -3.38 3.47
N ASN A 317 -16.22 -2.16 2.99
CA ASN A 317 -16.46 -1.85 1.58
C ASN A 317 -15.18 -1.31 0.97
N GLY A 318 -14.90 -1.63 -0.30
CA GLY A 318 -13.86 -0.95 -1.06
C GLY A 318 -14.13 -0.93 -2.56
N SER A 319 -13.63 0.10 -3.24
CA SER A 319 -13.75 0.27 -4.68
C SER A 319 -12.46 0.80 -5.27
N LEU A 320 -12.03 0.25 -6.40
CA LEU A 320 -10.95 0.76 -7.24
C LEU A 320 -11.56 1.24 -8.57
N ALA A 321 -11.70 2.56 -8.73
CA ALA A 321 -11.94 3.17 -10.03
C ALA A 321 -10.63 3.28 -10.80
N PHE A 322 -10.66 3.14 -12.12
CA PHE A 322 -9.47 3.25 -12.96
C PHE A 322 -9.77 3.78 -14.38
N ASN A 323 -8.82 4.54 -14.91
CA ASN A 323 -8.89 5.15 -16.24
C ASN A 323 -7.48 5.21 -16.85
N ARG A 324 -7.22 4.38 -17.85
CA ARG A 324 -5.96 4.35 -18.60
C ARG A 324 -6.09 5.19 -19.87
N LEU A 325 -5.29 6.24 -19.95
CA LEU A 325 -5.35 7.23 -21.03
C LEU A 325 -4.25 7.03 -22.08
N GLY A 326 -3.26 6.19 -21.80
CA GLY A 326 -2.25 5.74 -22.75
C GLY A 326 -1.31 4.67 -22.18
N GLY A 327 -0.22 4.40 -22.90
CA GLY A 327 0.85 3.52 -22.39
C GLY A 327 1.45 4.03 -21.08
N SER A 328 1.68 5.36 -21.00
CA SER A 328 2.38 6.08 -19.93
C SER A 328 1.45 6.96 -19.07
N GLU A 329 0.15 6.68 -19.03
CA GLU A 329 -0.78 7.37 -18.11
C GLU A 329 -1.88 6.41 -17.68
N LEU A 330 -1.82 6.00 -16.42
CA LEU A 330 -2.89 5.32 -15.69
C LEU A 330 -3.30 6.19 -14.51
N ARG A 331 -4.61 6.40 -14.36
CA ARG A 331 -5.22 6.99 -13.19
C ARG A 331 -5.96 5.93 -12.41
N ILE A 332 -5.77 5.90 -11.10
CA ILE A 332 -6.50 5.04 -10.18
C ILE A 332 -7.03 5.84 -9.00
N GLN A 333 -8.17 5.44 -8.48
CA GLN A 333 -8.59 5.79 -7.13
C GLN A 333 -9.14 4.57 -6.41
N GLN A 334 -8.49 4.16 -5.32
CA GLN A 334 -9.00 3.18 -4.39
C GLN A 334 -9.56 3.87 -3.14
N ARG A 335 -10.82 3.58 -2.81
CA ARG A 335 -11.48 3.99 -1.56
C ARG A 335 -11.86 2.75 -0.78
N SER A 336 -11.71 2.74 0.55
CA SER A 336 -12.27 1.69 1.41
C SER A 336 -12.62 2.18 2.82
N GLY A 337 -13.43 1.44 3.56
CA GLY A 337 -13.81 1.75 4.94
C GLY A 337 -14.83 0.78 5.54
N ALA A 338 -15.01 0.82 6.87
CA ALA A 338 -15.94 -0.05 7.59
C ALA A 338 -17.31 0.64 7.80
N TYR A 339 -18.36 0.07 7.20
CA TYR A 339 -19.73 0.58 7.25
C TYR A 339 -20.60 -0.22 8.21
N CYS A 340 -21.46 0.45 8.98
CA CYS A 340 -22.12 -0.20 10.11
C CYS A 340 -23.37 -0.99 9.71
N GLY A 341 -23.40 -2.28 10.07
CA GLY A 341 -24.34 -3.30 9.60
C GLY A 341 -23.65 -4.33 8.72
N HIS A 342 -24.28 -5.49 8.52
CA HIS A 342 -23.89 -6.44 7.47
C HIS A 342 -24.65 -6.15 6.17
N ASP A 343 -24.12 -6.66 5.06
CA ASP A 343 -24.62 -6.50 3.69
C ASP A 343 -24.76 -5.05 3.20
N VAL A 344 -24.04 -4.10 3.81
CA VAL A 344 -24.10 -2.69 3.43
C VAL A 344 -23.36 -2.48 2.10
N ASP A 345 -24.09 -2.05 1.08
CA ASP A 345 -23.52 -1.47 -0.15
C ASP A 345 -23.28 0.03 0.09
N ALA A 346 -22.02 0.42 0.21
CA ALA A 346 -21.60 1.78 0.52
C ALA A 346 -21.29 2.63 -0.71
N ARG A 347 -21.77 2.26 -1.91
CA ARG A 347 -21.43 2.96 -3.15
C ARG A 347 -22.35 4.14 -3.48
N HIS A 348 -21.74 5.20 -4.00
CA HIS A 348 -22.39 6.24 -4.78
C HIS A 348 -21.67 6.39 -6.13
N VAL A 349 -22.43 6.36 -7.24
CA VAL A 349 -21.88 6.36 -8.62
C VAL A 349 -20.79 5.29 -8.85
N GLY A 350 -20.95 4.12 -8.22
CA GLY A 350 -20.05 2.97 -8.37
C GLY A 350 -18.85 2.92 -7.40
N VAL A 351 -18.45 4.05 -6.82
CA VAL A 351 -17.34 4.13 -5.84
C VAL A 351 -17.86 4.25 -4.40
N VAL A 352 -17.06 3.84 -3.43
CA VAL A 352 -17.40 3.94 -2.00
C VAL A 352 -17.54 5.41 -1.55
N ASP A 353 -18.56 5.72 -0.76
CA ASP A 353 -18.99 7.09 -0.43
C ASP A 353 -18.80 7.42 1.07
N PRO A 354 -17.86 8.31 1.44
CA PRO A 354 -17.57 8.68 2.82
C PRO A 354 -18.69 9.49 3.50
N THR A 355 -19.72 9.92 2.78
CA THR A 355 -20.88 10.62 3.34
C THR A 355 -21.94 9.65 3.89
N LEU A 356 -21.80 8.35 3.64
CA LEU A 356 -22.68 7.30 4.15
C LEU A 356 -22.31 6.84 5.57
N ASN A 357 -22.99 5.81 6.07
CA ASN A 357 -22.94 5.37 7.47
C ASN A 357 -21.70 4.52 7.80
N TRP A 358 -20.50 5.10 7.64
CA TRP A 358 -19.25 4.51 8.12
C TRP A 358 -18.99 4.80 9.59
N GLY A 359 -18.27 3.90 10.24
CA GLY A 359 -17.78 4.09 11.61
C GLY A 359 -16.29 4.35 11.66
N ASP A 360 -15.51 3.52 10.97
CA ASP A 360 -14.10 3.30 11.26
C ASP A 360 -13.25 3.07 9.98
N ASN A 361 -11.97 3.44 10.06
CA ASN A 361 -10.91 3.14 9.09
C ASN A 361 -11.24 3.46 7.62
N TYR A 362 -11.81 4.63 7.34
CA TYR A 362 -11.94 5.07 5.95
C TYR A 362 -10.58 5.51 5.40
N ALA A 363 -10.23 5.06 4.20
CA ALA A 363 -9.05 5.48 3.46
C ALA A 363 -9.37 5.76 1.98
N SER A 364 -8.60 6.68 1.38
CA SER A 364 -8.58 6.96 -0.06
C SER A 364 -7.14 7.02 -0.55
N PHE A 365 -6.88 6.40 -1.70
CA PHE A 365 -5.63 6.46 -2.44
C PHE A 365 -5.94 6.86 -3.87
N THR A 366 -5.41 7.99 -4.33
CA THR A 366 -5.50 8.45 -5.72
C THR A 366 -4.11 8.59 -6.31
N ALA A 367 -3.90 8.14 -7.55
CA ALA A 367 -2.62 8.25 -8.23
C ALA A 367 -2.76 8.46 -9.73
N ASN A 368 -1.93 9.35 -10.27
CA ASN A 368 -1.78 9.63 -11.70
C ASN A 368 -0.32 9.35 -12.10
N PHE A 369 -0.05 8.26 -12.82
CA PHE A 369 1.34 7.81 -13.02
C PHE A 369 1.59 7.09 -14.35
N ASP A 370 2.87 6.96 -14.71
CA ASP A 370 3.36 6.13 -15.80
C ASP A 370 3.67 4.70 -15.30
N PRO A 371 2.89 3.67 -15.68
CA PRO A 371 3.11 2.30 -15.23
C PRO A 371 4.44 1.67 -15.66
N ALA A 372 5.20 2.29 -16.55
CA ALA A 372 6.51 1.79 -17.00
C ALA A 372 7.69 2.26 -16.12
N ASN A 373 7.50 3.26 -15.26
CA ASN A 373 8.58 3.80 -14.41
C ASN A 373 8.13 4.35 -13.04
N MET A 374 6.83 4.31 -12.73
CA MET A 374 6.23 4.80 -11.46
C MET A 374 6.41 6.30 -11.19
N ALA A 375 6.80 7.10 -12.19
CA ALA A 375 6.79 8.56 -12.06
C ALA A 375 5.35 9.09 -12.15
N GLY A 376 5.02 10.07 -11.33
CA GLY A 376 3.67 10.60 -11.19
C GLY A 376 3.37 11.17 -9.80
N ASP A 377 2.10 11.52 -9.61
CA ASP A 377 1.59 12.17 -8.41
C ASP A 377 0.65 11.22 -7.65
N TYR A 378 0.81 11.19 -6.33
CA TYR A 378 0.17 10.23 -5.42
C TYR A 378 -0.39 10.93 -4.18
N ALA A 379 -1.61 10.59 -3.79
CA ALA A 379 -2.27 11.09 -2.60
C ALA A 379 -2.92 9.93 -1.83
N TYR A 380 -2.49 9.69 -0.60
CA TYR A 380 -3.11 8.77 0.35
C TYR A 380 -3.64 9.53 1.56
N ALA A 381 -4.90 9.34 1.90
CA ALA A 381 -5.51 9.91 3.09
C ALA A 381 -6.29 8.86 3.87
N TRP A 382 -6.24 8.93 5.21
CA TRP A 382 -7.02 8.05 6.07
C TRP A 382 -7.55 8.77 7.30
N GLN A 383 -8.67 8.27 7.80
CA GLN A 383 -9.36 8.81 8.97
C GLN A 383 -9.83 7.64 9.83
N ALA A 384 -9.35 7.59 11.08
CA ALA A 384 -9.46 6.39 11.92
C ALA A 384 -10.92 6.13 12.36
N GLY A 385 -11.71 7.19 12.55
CA GLY A 385 -13.13 7.11 12.77
C GLY A 385 -13.90 8.31 12.24
N VAL A 386 -15.22 8.14 12.07
CA VAL A 386 -16.14 9.16 11.52
C VAL A 386 -16.23 10.45 12.38
N HIS A 387 -15.66 10.44 13.59
CA HIS A 387 -15.61 11.57 14.52
C HIS A 387 -14.25 12.28 14.61
N ASP A 388 -13.23 11.85 13.85
CA ASP A 388 -12.00 12.63 13.69
C ASP A 388 -12.31 14.00 13.04
N ARG A 389 -11.52 15.03 13.39
CA ARG A 389 -11.71 16.42 12.93
C ARG A 389 -11.06 16.75 11.59
N ALA A 390 -10.21 15.85 11.08
CA ALA A 390 -9.41 15.99 9.87
C ALA A 390 -8.88 14.61 9.47
N SER A 391 -8.59 14.41 8.18
CA SER A 391 -7.86 13.23 7.72
C SER A 391 -6.36 13.39 7.98
N ARG A 392 -5.64 12.28 8.15
CA ARG A 392 -4.18 12.22 8.05
C ARG A 392 -3.84 12.01 6.57
N VAL A 393 -2.89 12.77 6.03
CA VAL A 393 -2.62 12.84 4.58
C VAL A 393 -1.14 12.64 4.30
N LEU A 394 -0.85 11.80 3.31
CA LEU A 394 0.46 11.54 2.71
C LEU A 394 0.37 11.87 1.22
N ASN A 395 1.02 12.94 0.78
CA ASN A 395 1.20 13.25 -0.63
C ASN A 395 2.62 12.86 -1.05
N LEU A 396 2.79 12.33 -2.26
CA LEU A 396 4.07 11.88 -2.78
C LEU A 396 4.16 12.21 -4.27
N GLY A 397 5.23 12.89 -4.66
CA GLY A 397 5.62 13.10 -6.05
C GLY A 397 6.83 12.26 -6.41
N VAL A 398 6.77 11.51 -7.51
CA VAL A 398 7.83 10.60 -7.96
C VAL A 398 8.36 11.04 -9.33
N ASN A 399 9.68 11.20 -9.43
CA ASN A 399 10.35 11.69 -10.63
C ASN A 399 10.72 10.55 -11.58
N ASN A 400 10.73 10.82 -12.88
CA ASN A 400 11.26 9.89 -13.90
C ASN A 400 12.80 9.93 -13.93
N HIS A 401 13.41 9.38 -12.88
CA HIS A 401 14.85 9.35 -12.64
C HIS A 401 15.38 7.92 -12.44
N SER A 402 16.69 7.75 -12.53
CA SER A 402 17.38 6.48 -12.29
C SER A 402 18.66 6.72 -11.47
N PRO A 403 18.74 6.26 -10.19
CA PRO A 403 17.67 5.58 -9.44
C PRO A 403 16.42 6.45 -9.24
N LEU A 404 15.30 5.81 -8.89
CA LEU A 404 14.03 6.49 -8.63
C LEU A 404 14.17 7.44 -7.43
N ASP A 405 13.64 8.66 -7.53
CA ASP A 405 13.62 9.64 -6.45
C ASP A 405 12.33 10.49 -6.46
N GLY A 406 12.09 11.23 -5.38
CA GLY A 406 10.86 12.00 -5.19
C GLY A 406 10.84 12.80 -3.89
N GLU A 407 9.73 13.50 -3.64
CA GLU A 407 9.42 14.16 -2.36
C GLU A 407 8.09 13.64 -1.82
N ALA A 408 8.10 13.26 -0.53
CA ALA A 408 6.91 12.93 0.23
C ALA A 408 6.59 14.03 1.24
N TYR A 409 5.30 14.25 1.49
CA TYR A 409 4.76 15.24 2.41
C TYR A 409 3.76 14.58 3.34
N PHE A 410 3.80 14.94 4.63
CA PHE A 410 2.79 14.54 5.60
C PHE A 410 2.13 15.76 6.24
N GLY A 411 0.83 15.67 6.43
CA GLY A 411 0.07 16.59 7.26
C GLY A 411 -1.33 16.08 7.54
N TYR A 412 -2.21 17.02 7.82
CA TYR A 412 -3.64 16.82 7.97
C TYR A 412 -4.38 17.66 6.94
N GLY A 413 -5.50 17.15 6.44
CA GLY A 413 -6.36 17.84 5.47
C GLY A 413 -7.83 17.87 5.90
N ALA A 414 -8.73 18.15 4.97
CA ALA A 414 -10.17 17.98 5.14
C ALA A 414 -10.54 16.61 5.73
N ARG A 415 -11.75 16.49 6.32
CA ARG A 415 -12.29 15.18 6.71
C ARG A 415 -12.75 14.45 5.46
N VAL A 416 -12.60 13.12 5.41
CA VAL A 416 -12.99 12.33 4.23
C VAL A 416 -14.47 12.49 3.88
N GLN A 417 -15.35 12.74 4.85
CA GLN A 417 -16.77 12.99 4.61
C GLN A 417 -17.14 14.43 4.21
N ASP A 418 -16.19 15.37 4.25
CA ASP A 418 -16.36 16.73 3.73
C ASP A 418 -15.88 16.84 2.28
N ASP A 419 -15.12 15.85 1.79
CA ASP A 419 -14.66 15.76 0.41
C ASP A 419 -15.51 14.76 -0.40
N SER A 420 -15.87 15.13 -1.64
CA SER A 420 -16.70 14.30 -2.52
C SER A 420 -15.91 13.49 -3.56
N ASP A 421 -14.80 14.01 -4.07
CA ASP A 421 -13.99 13.30 -5.07
C ASP A 421 -12.90 12.44 -4.42
N GLY A 422 -12.63 12.62 -3.13
CA GLY A 422 -11.81 11.74 -2.31
C GLY A 422 -10.32 11.88 -2.58
N VAL A 423 -9.90 12.89 -3.31
CA VAL A 423 -8.51 13.35 -3.32
C VAL A 423 -8.31 14.29 -2.13
N LEU A 424 -7.18 14.16 -1.44
CA LEU A 424 -6.86 15.04 -0.31
C LEU A 424 -5.38 15.41 -0.36
N VAL A 425 -5.12 16.70 -0.20
CA VAL A 425 -3.79 17.27 0.02
C VAL A 425 -3.68 17.70 1.48
N ALA A 426 -2.46 17.72 2.03
CA ALA A 426 -2.21 18.27 3.35
C ALA A 426 -2.53 19.79 3.36
N ASP A 427 -3.41 20.23 4.26
CA ASP A 427 -3.70 21.65 4.52
C ASP A 427 -2.69 22.25 5.51
N GLY A 428 -2.20 21.42 6.46
CA GLY A 428 -1.33 21.84 7.54
C GLY A 428 -1.03 20.73 8.55
N ILE A 429 -0.71 21.11 9.79
CA ILE A 429 -0.37 20.16 10.87
C ILE A 429 -0.98 20.55 12.22
N TYR A 430 -1.43 19.55 12.97
CA TYR A 430 -1.84 19.69 14.38
C TYR A 430 -0.69 19.28 15.31
N CYS A 431 0.28 20.18 15.52
CA CYS A 431 1.42 19.92 16.40
C CYS A 431 1.03 19.57 17.86
N ASN A 432 -0.18 19.95 18.29
CA ASN A 432 -0.84 19.41 19.48
C ASN A 432 -2.23 18.87 19.08
N TRP A 433 -2.30 17.63 18.61
CA TRP A 433 -3.56 16.94 18.34
C TRP A 433 -4.22 16.41 19.63
N ALA A 434 -3.61 15.44 20.31
CA ALA A 434 -4.20 14.76 21.47
C ALA A 434 -3.61 15.18 22.84
N ALA A 435 -2.65 16.12 22.88
CA ALA A 435 -2.03 16.51 24.14
C ALA A 435 -2.97 17.40 24.98
N PRO A 436 -2.77 17.45 26.31
CA PRO A 436 -3.44 18.41 27.18
C PRO A 436 -3.33 19.85 26.64
N GLY A 437 -4.42 20.61 26.75
CA GLY A 437 -4.48 21.98 26.24
C GLY A 437 -4.53 22.12 24.71
N SER A 438 -4.73 21.04 23.93
CA SER A 438 -4.94 21.13 22.47
C SER A 438 -5.99 22.19 22.12
N SER A 439 -5.56 23.18 21.32
CA SER A 439 -6.40 24.26 20.83
C SER A 439 -7.36 23.83 19.71
N GLY A 440 -7.10 22.69 19.08
CA GLY A 440 -7.72 22.32 17.81
C GLY A 440 -7.36 23.25 16.64
N GLY A 441 -6.32 24.08 16.76
CA GLY A 441 -5.83 24.97 15.70
C GLY A 441 -4.74 24.31 14.85
N MET A 442 -5.05 24.02 13.60
CA MET A 442 -4.06 23.58 12.60
C MET A 442 -3.11 24.73 12.26
N GLN A 443 -1.82 24.42 12.11
CA GLN A 443 -0.79 25.36 11.68
C GLN A 443 -0.47 25.14 10.19
N ALA A 444 -0.19 26.21 9.45
CA ALA A 444 0.10 26.19 8.00
C ALA A 444 1.54 25.70 7.70
N TYR A 445 1.84 24.49 8.18
CA TYR A 445 3.08 23.76 7.99
C TYR A 445 2.78 22.30 7.63
N ALA A 446 3.65 21.68 6.84
CA ALA A 446 3.67 20.24 6.61
C ALA A 446 5.05 19.65 6.95
N GLN A 447 5.07 18.36 7.25
CA GLN A 447 6.31 17.60 7.26
C GLN A 447 6.68 17.19 5.84
N ARG A 448 7.98 17.10 5.55
CA ARG A 448 8.49 16.79 4.22
C ARG A 448 9.73 15.91 4.28
N GLN A 449 9.86 14.99 3.34
CA GLN A 449 11.06 14.15 3.19
C GLN A 449 11.35 13.83 1.71
N PHE A 450 12.57 14.14 1.26
CA PHE A 450 13.11 13.57 0.02
C PHE A 450 13.32 12.06 0.17
N VAL A 451 12.96 11.30 -0.86
CA VAL A 451 13.25 9.87 -0.97
C VAL A 451 14.10 9.60 -2.21
N THR A 452 15.09 8.72 -2.11
CA THR A 452 15.94 8.30 -3.23
C THR A 452 16.27 6.82 -3.09
N PHE A 453 16.10 6.03 -4.15
CA PHE A 453 16.33 4.59 -4.07
C PHE A 453 17.82 4.24 -4.07
N ASN A 454 18.23 3.36 -3.15
CA ASN A 454 19.59 2.81 -3.11
C ASN A 454 19.59 1.36 -3.57
N THR A 455 19.93 1.14 -4.85
CA THR A 455 20.05 -0.18 -5.49
C THR A 455 21.08 -1.11 -4.83
N GLY A 456 21.95 -0.58 -3.96
CA GLY A 456 22.92 -1.35 -3.17
C GLY A 456 22.41 -1.82 -1.80
N THR A 457 21.27 -1.31 -1.32
CA THR A 457 20.62 -1.77 -0.06
C THR A 457 19.21 -2.28 -0.27
N GLY A 458 18.50 -1.86 -1.31
CA GLY A 458 17.09 -2.21 -1.52
C GLY A 458 16.10 -1.36 -0.73
N HIS A 459 16.49 -0.13 -0.39
CA HIS A 459 15.68 0.79 0.41
C HIS A 459 15.74 2.19 -0.17
N PHE A 460 14.66 2.95 0.03
CA PHE A 460 14.70 4.39 -0.16
C PHE A 460 15.42 5.04 1.03
N TYR A 461 16.27 6.03 0.78
CA TYR A 461 16.95 6.81 1.82
C TYR A 461 16.69 8.30 1.64
N MET A 462 16.83 9.05 2.73
CA MET A 462 16.75 10.51 2.73
C MET A 462 18.15 11.11 2.53
N PRO A 463 18.39 11.90 1.47
CA PRO A 463 19.66 12.60 1.27
C PRO A 463 19.87 13.68 2.34
N ALA A 464 21.07 13.73 2.95
CA ALA A 464 21.35 14.57 4.12
C ALA A 464 20.91 16.04 3.98
N GLY A 465 20.04 16.50 4.87
CA GLY A 465 19.38 17.82 4.79
C GLY A 465 18.12 17.82 3.92
N GLY A 466 17.52 16.66 3.68
CA GLY A 466 16.32 16.47 2.88
C GLY A 466 15.05 16.18 3.68
N SER A 467 15.04 16.54 4.97
CA SER A 467 13.98 16.25 5.95
C SER A 467 13.55 17.54 6.67
N ASP A 468 12.34 18.01 6.37
CA ASP A 468 11.72 19.15 7.06
C ASP A 468 10.61 18.58 7.97
N MET A 469 10.98 18.01 9.13
CA MET A 469 10.03 17.31 10.03
C MET A 469 10.08 17.67 11.52
N ARG A 470 10.93 18.61 11.97
CA ARG A 470 11.20 18.88 13.40
C ARG A 470 10.30 19.98 13.99
N TYR A 471 9.50 19.58 14.96
CA TYR A 471 8.67 20.46 15.79
C TYR A 471 8.70 20.02 17.26
N ALA A 472 8.22 20.87 18.17
CA ALA A 472 7.86 20.45 19.52
C ALA A 472 6.33 20.26 19.60
N PRO A 473 5.81 19.22 20.30
CA PRO A 473 4.40 18.83 20.23
C PRO A 473 3.48 19.72 21.08
N THR A 474 3.41 20.99 20.69
CA THR A 474 2.70 22.11 21.33
C THR A 474 1.78 22.79 20.32
N ASN A 475 0.82 23.59 20.78
CA ASN A 475 -0.07 24.36 19.91
C ASN A 475 0.66 25.28 18.91
N SER A 476 1.91 25.68 19.22
CA SER A 476 2.74 26.57 18.39
C SER A 476 3.82 25.83 17.57
N CYS A 477 3.83 24.49 17.57
CA CYS A 477 4.90 23.65 16.99
C CYS A 477 6.32 23.90 17.55
N GLN A 478 6.44 24.67 18.63
CA GLN A 478 7.68 25.28 19.11
C GLN A 478 7.75 25.26 20.63
N TYR A 479 8.98 25.19 21.13
CA TYR A 479 9.31 25.21 22.55
C TYR A 479 10.71 25.84 22.70
N ASP A 480 10.86 26.85 23.55
CA ASP A 480 12.11 27.60 23.70
C ASP A 480 13.09 26.99 24.73
N GLY A 481 12.74 25.84 25.31
CA GLY A 481 13.53 25.17 26.35
C GLY A 481 13.36 25.78 27.75
N THR A 482 12.39 26.68 27.96
CA THR A 482 12.11 27.27 29.28
C THR A 482 11.17 26.41 30.15
N ASP A 483 11.02 26.76 31.42
CA ASP A 483 10.28 25.99 32.43
C ASP A 483 10.78 24.54 32.60
N SER A 484 9.92 23.53 32.41
CA SER A 484 10.24 22.13 32.75
C SER A 484 9.53 21.08 31.89
N PHE A 485 9.01 21.49 30.73
CA PHE A 485 8.42 20.59 29.75
C PHE A 485 9.49 19.61 29.25
N TRP A 486 9.14 18.33 29.25
CA TRP A 486 9.97 17.24 28.76
C TRP A 486 9.12 16.33 27.89
N TYR A 487 9.68 15.88 26.76
CA TYR A 487 9.11 14.86 25.90
C TYR A 487 10.24 13.97 25.35
N ASP A 488 9.96 12.67 25.29
CA ASP A 488 10.87 11.54 25.02
C ASP A 488 11.30 11.54 23.55
N ARG A 489 12.25 12.43 23.20
CA ARG A 489 12.42 12.85 21.80
C ARG A 489 13.08 11.78 20.94
N ASP A 490 14.03 11.02 21.49
CA ASP A 490 14.72 9.93 20.81
C ASP A 490 14.02 8.56 20.94
N LEU A 491 12.95 8.49 21.76
CA LEU A 491 12.16 7.30 22.09
C LEU A 491 12.91 6.24 22.92
N ASP A 492 14.00 6.61 23.64
CA ASP A 492 14.73 5.67 24.51
C ASP A 492 13.97 5.29 25.80
N GLY A 493 12.89 6.02 26.13
CA GLY A 493 12.03 5.72 27.27
C GLY A 493 12.55 6.26 28.60
N THR A 494 13.67 7.00 28.61
CA THR A 494 14.32 7.55 29.80
C THR A 494 14.31 9.09 29.79
N VAL A 495 14.28 9.69 30.98
CA VAL A 495 14.35 11.15 31.11
C VAL A 495 15.82 11.56 31.13
N ASN A 496 16.40 11.77 29.94
CA ASN A 496 17.84 12.02 29.78
C ASN A 496 18.17 13.38 29.14
N GLU A 497 17.24 13.94 28.37
CA GLU A 497 17.41 15.11 27.51
C GLU A 497 17.48 16.42 28.30
N THR A 498 18.28 17.37 27.81
CA THR A 498 18.38 18.71 28.37
C THR A 498 17.39 19.68 27.73
N THR A 499 17.26 20.88 28.31
CA THR A 499 16.49 22.00 27.71
C THR A 499 16.94 22.33 26.30
N ASP A 500 18.23 22.17 25.99
CA ASP A 500 18.82 22.54 24.70
C ASP A 500 18.57 21.46 23.63
N ASP A 501 18.38 20.21 24.06
CA ASP A 501 18.00 19.07 23.21
C ASP A 501 16.51 19.12 22.83
N LEU A 502 15.67 19.70 23.70
CA LEU A 502 14.23 19.84 23.50
C LEU A 502 13.81 21.20 22.93
N ALA A 503 14.67 22.22 22.96
CA ALA A 503 14.36 23.54 22.42
C ALA A 503 14.23 23.49 20.89
N VAL A 504 13.00 23.66 20.38
CA VAL A 504 12.66 23.75 18.96
C VAL A 504 12.09 25.14 18.65
N THR A 505 12.95 26.00 18.08
CA THR A 505 12.65 27.37 17.64
C THR A 505 13.50 27.69 16.40
N PRO A 506 13.25 28.77 15.64
CA PRO A 506 14.12 29.17 14.52
C PRO A 506 15.58 29.52 14.89
N THR A 507 15.96 29.52 16.18
CA THR A 507 17.29 29.93 16.67
C THR A 507 17.94 28.97 17.67
N SER A 508 17.32 27.82 17.98
CA SER A 508 17.89 26.82 18.88
C SER A 508 18.88 25.89 18.17
N ALA A 509 19.62 25.08 18.94
CA ALA A 509 20.52 24.06 18.38
C ALA A 509 19.78 22.97 17.60
N ASN A 510 18.50 22.77 17.90
CA ASN A 510 17.58 21.86 17.24
C ASN A 510 16.47 22.69 16.57
N PRO A 511 16.74 23.31 15.40
CA PRO A 511 15.86 24.33 14.87
C PRO A 511 14.47 23.79 14.52
N PHE A 512 13.46 24.66 14.60
CA PHE A 512 12.13 24.43 14.01
C PHE A 512 12.25 24.28 12.50
N ASP A 513 11.69 23.20 11.97
CA ASP A 513 12.09 22.63 10.67
C ASP A 513 10.88 21.90 10.06
N LEU A 514 9.89 22.67 9.59
CA LEU A 514 8.74 22.17 8.83
C LEU A 514 8.60 22.98 7.54
N MET A 515 8.09 22.37 6.48
CA MET A 515 7.76 23.09 5.25
C MET A 515 6.61 24.06 5.52
N ALA A 516 6.83 25.36 5.32
CA ALA A 516 5.80 26.37 5.45
C ALA A 516 4.94 26.48 4.18
N ALA A 517 3.67 26.85 4.35
CA ALA A 517 2.80 27.28 3.27
C ALA A 517 3.38 28.49 2.51
N VAL A 518 3.09 28.58 1.21
CA VAL A 518 3.52 29.67 0.32
C VAL A 518 2.35 30.13 -0.54
N GLU A 519 2.39 31.37 -1.03
CA GLU A 519 1.45 31.86 -2.06
C GLU A 519 2.17 31.90 -3.41
N THR A 520 1.46 31.49 -4.45
CA THR A 520 1.96 31.32 -5.83
C THR A 520 0.93 31.67 -6.89
N ASP A 521 -0.38 31.51 -6.63
CA ASP A 521 -1.44 31.75 -7.62
C ASP A 521 -1.90 33.22 -7.69
N GLY A 522 -1.74 33.97 -6.59
CA GLY A 522 -2.08 35.38 -6.45
C GLY A 522 -3.41 35.69 -5.73
N ASP A 523 -4.05 34.73 -5.06
CA ASP A 523 -5.26 34.96 -4.25
C ASP A 523 -4.97 35.69 -2.91
N GLY A 524 -3.75 35.54 -2.38
CA GLY A 524 -3.27 36.13 -1.12
C GLY A 524 -3.36 35.23 0.13
N THR A 525 -3.66 33.94 -0.04
CA THR A 525 -3.91 32.95 1.01
C THR A 525 -2.90 31.79 0.89
N PRO A 526 -1.69 31.89 1.45
CA PRO A 526 -0.65 30.87 1.25
C PRO A 526 -1.09 29.49 1.79
N THR A 527 -1.00 28.46 0.94
CA THR A 527 -1.38 27.07 1.26
C THR A 527 -0.19 26.09 1.25
N ILE A 528 -0.41 24.88 1.80
CA ILE A 528 0.53 23.77 1.66
C ILE A 528 0.40 23.09 0.28
N ALA A 529 -0.80 23.05 -0.31
CA ALA A 529 -0.99 22.57 -1.68
C ALA A 529 -0.13 23.35 -2.69
N GLU A 530 -0.11 24.69 -2.61
CA GLU A 530 0.81 25.52 -3.40
C GLU A 530 2.29 25.25 -3.07
N ALA A 531 2.62 24.93 -1.81
CA ALA A 531 3.99 24.58 -1.42
C ALA A 531 4.46 23.23 -1.99
N ILE A 532 3.54 22.36 -2.39
CA ILE A 532 3.77 21.10 -3.10
C ILE A 532 3.81 21.36 -4.62
N ALA A 533 2.84 22.10 -5.17
CA ALA A 533 2.82 22.52 -6.58
C ALA A 533 4.07 23.30 -6.98
N ALA A 534 4.59 24.17 -6.10
CA ALA A 534 5.84 24.91 -6.31
C ALA A 534 7.10 24.02 -6.40
N ARG A 535 7.02 22.74 -6.00
CA ARG A 535 8.08 21.72 -6.16
C ARG A 535 8.00 21.01 -7.51
N GLY A 536 6.84 21.06 -8.17
CA GLY A 536 6.56 20.40 -9.44
C GLY A 536 5.70 19.13 -9.32
N TYR A 537 4.90 19.01 -8.26
CA TYR A 537 3.97 17.90 -8.04
C TYR A 537 2.54 18.42 -7.90
N ASP A 538 1.63 17.87 -8.69
CA ASP A 538 0.23 18.32 -8.77
C ASP A 538 -0.70 17.44 -7.92
N GLU A 539 -1.92 17.90 -7.68
CA GLU A 539 -2.96 17.06 -7.08
C GLU A 539 -3.43 15.98 -8.09
N PRO A 540 -3.37 14.68 -7.77
CA PRO A 540 -3.77 13.63 -8.70
C PRO A 540 -5.28 13.64 -8.93
N VAL A 541 -5.71 13.36 -10.17
CA VAL A 541 -7.09 13.55 -10.61
C VAL A 541 -7.83 12.23 -10.65
N ALA A 542 -8.90 12.11 -9.87
CA ALA A 542 -9.76 10.93 -9.85
C ALA A 542 -10.21 10.46 -11.27
N PRO A 543 -10.31 9.14 -11.52
CA PRO A 543 -10.57 8.53 -12.84
C PRO A 543 -11.77 9.03 -13.65
#